data_AF-A0A2G9MM91-F1
#
_entry.id   AF-A0A2G9MM91-F1
#
_cell.length_a   1.000
_cell.length_b   1.000
_cell.length_c   1.000
_cell.angle_alpha   90.00
_cell.angle_beta   90.00
_cell.angle_gamma   90.00
#
_symmetry.space_group_name_H-M   'P 1'
#
loop_
_entity.id
_entity.type
_entity.pdbx_description
1 polymer ?
#
loop_
_entity_poly.entity_id
_entity_poly.type
_entity_poly.pdbx_seq_one_letter_code
_entity_poly.pdbx_strand_id
1 'polypeptide(L)' 'MVAEITTGVGYVALAAALAFGLSAIASAIAEKAIGTAAVGALAEKEELFGKGLILTVIPETLVIFGLVVAILILGLVG' A
#
# COMPACT_ATOMS: atom_id res chain seq x y z
N MET A 1 -25.97 -16.58 -5.99
CA MET A 1 -25.57 -15.60 -7.02
C MET A 1 -24.13 -15.92 -7.40
N VAL A 2 -23.94 -16.89 -8.30
CA VAL A 2 -22.62 -17.20 -8.85
C VAL A 2 -22.45 -16.21 -9.99
N ALA A 3 -21.61 -15.20 -9.80
CA ALA A 3 -21.26 -14.28 -10.86
C ALA A 3 -20.59 -15.11 -11.96
N GLU A 4 -21.17 -15.09 -13.15
CA GLU A 4 -20.53 -15.61 -14.35
C GLU A 4 -19.24 -14.80 -14.52
N ILE A 5 -18.09 -15.41 -14.18
CA ILE A 5 -16.79 -14.82 -14.50
C ILE A 5 -16.66 -14.93 -16.01
N THR A 6 -17.26 -13.98 -16.73
CA THR A 6 -16.83 -13.68 -18.09
C THR A 6 -15.33 -13.38 -18.01
N THR A 7 -14.55 -13.91 -18.94
CA THR A 7 -13.08 -13.75 -18.98
C THR A 7 -12.67 -12.30 -18.80
N GLY A 8 -13.46 -11.35 -19.31
CA GLY A 8 -13.26 -9.91 -19.11
C GLY A 8 -13.27 -9.45 -17.65
N VAL A 9 -14.24 -9.89 -16.83
CA VAL A 9 -14.32 -9.53 -15.40
C VAL A 9 -13.19 -10.18 -14.61
N GLY A 10 -12.79 -11.39 -14.98
CA GLY A 10 -11.62 -12.06 -14.38
C GLY A 10 -10.32 -11.29 -14.58
N TYR A 11 -10.07 -10.78 -15.80
CA TYR A 11 -8.87 -9.98 -16.08
C TYR A 11 -8.87 -8.63 -15.36
N VAL A 12 -10.04 -8.00 -15.21
CA VAL A 12 -10.18 -6.73 -14.46
C VAL A 12 -9.87 -6.95 -12.98
N ALA A 13 -10.43 -7.99 -12.37
CA ALA A 13 -10.15 -8.32 -10.98
C ALA A 13 -8.66 -8.62 -10.76
N LEU A 14 -8.01 -9.33 -11.69
CA LEU A 14 -6.57 -9.56 -11.66
C LEU A 14 -5.78 -8.25 -11.75
N ALA A 15 -6.15 -7.35 -12.67
CA ALA A 15 -5.49 -6.05 -12.82
C ALA A 15 -5.61 -5.18 -11.56
N ALA A 16 -6.79 -5.14 -10.94
CA ALA A 16 -7.01 -4.44 -9.67
C ALA A 16 -6.17 -5.04 -8.52
N ALA A 17 -6.13 -6.37 -8.42
CA ALA A 17 -5.34 -7.07 -7.41
C ALA A 17 -3.83 -6.81 -7.59
N LEU A 18 -3.33 -6.79 -8.82
CA LEU A 18 -1.92 -6.47 -9.11
C LEU A 18 -1.59 -5.01 -8.80
N ALA A 19 -2.47 -4.07 -9.17
CA ALA A 19 -2.25 -2.64 -8.90
C ALA A 19 -2.13 -2.35 -7.40
N PHE A 20 -3.04 -2.88 -6.59
CA PHE A 20 -2.98 -2.74 -5.13
C PHE A 20 -1.83 -3.56 -4.53
N GLY A 21 -1.69 -4.83 -4.93
CA GLY A 21 -0.72 -5.75 -4.35
C GLY A 21 0.73 -5.31 -4.54
N LEU A 22 1.09 -4.83 -5.73
CA LEU A 22 2.43 -4.31 -5.98
C LEU A 22 2.71 -3.01 -5.21
N SER A 23 1.71 -2.13 -5.08
CA SER A 23 1.85 -0.91 -4.29
C SER A 23 2.02 -1.23 -2.79
N ALA A 24 1.25 -2.17 -2.26
CA ALA A 24 1.36 -2.62 -0.88
C ALA A 24 2.75 -3.22 -0.58
N ILE A 25 3.29 -4.04 -1.47
CA ILE A 25 4.64 -4.62 -1.32
C ILE A 25 5.70 -3.51 -1.35
N ALA A 26 5.58 -2.54 -2.27
CA ALA A 26 6.52 -1.43 -2.36
C ALA A 26 6.54 -0.58 -1.08
N SER A 27 5.36 -0.27 -0.51
CA SER A 27 5.27 0.46 0.77
C SER A 27 5.86 -0.32 1.92
N ALA A 28 5.55 -1.62 2.03
CA ALA A 28 6.08 -2.46 3.11
C ALA A 28 7.62 -2.51 3.11
N ILE A 29 8.24 -2.53 1.92
CA ILE A 29 9.71 -2.49 1.81
C ILE A 29 10.25 -1.13 2.27
N ALA A 30 9.60 -0.04 1.91
CA ALA A 30 9.99 1.30 2.35
C ALA A 30 9.83 1.47 3.88
N GLU A 31 8.70 1.03 4.44
CA GLU A 31 8.41 1.05 5.87
C GLU A 31 9.39 0.19 6.67
N LYS A 32 9.80 -0.97 6.16
CA LYS A 32 10.83 -1.80 6.82
C LYS A 32 12.12 -1.00 7.04
N ALA A 33 12.58 -0.27 6.02
CA ALA A 33 13.80 0.52 6.11
C ALA A 33 13.64 1.71 7.07
N ILE A 34 12.50 2.42 6.99
CA ILE A 34 12.25 3.59 7.83
C ILE A 34 12.03 3.19 9.29
N GLY A 35 11.25 2.13 9.54
CA GLY A 35 10.95 1.63 10.88
C GLY A 35 12.19 1.15 11.62
N THR A 36 13.08 0.41 10.95
CA THR A 36 14.35 -0.02 11.56
C THR A 36 15.26 1.16 11.90
N ALA A 37 15.35 2.17 11.03
CA ALA A 37 16.09 3.40 11.31
C ALA A 37 15.46 4.22 12.45
N ALA A 38 14.13 4.33 12.47
CA ALA A 38 13.40 5.08 13.49
C ALA A 38 13.54 4.46 14.88
N VAL A 39 13.44 3.13 14.99
CA VAL A 39 13.65 2.41 16.27
C VAL A 39 15.10 2.52 16.74
N GLY A 40 16.08 2.46 15.83
CA GLY A 40 17.48 2.69 16.17
C GLY A 40 17.74 4.09 16.71
N ALA A 41 17.20 5.12 16.04
CA ALA A 41 17.32 6.50 16.50
C ALA A 41 16.59 6.75 17.83
N LEU A 42 15.45 6.08 18.05
CA LEU A 42 14.69 6.15 19.30
C LEU A 42 15.49 5.60 20.49
N ALA A 43 16.27 4.53 20.27
CA ALA A 43 17.12 3.94 21.30
C ALA A 43 18.23 4.88 21.78
N GLU A 44 18.68 5.82 20.93
CA GLU A 44 19.64 6.86 21.32
C GLU A 44 18.95 8.09 21.93
N LYS A 45 17.83 8.52 21.35
CA LYS A 45 17.12 9.75 21.74
C LYS A 45 15.60 9.56 21.61
N GLU A 46 14.92 9.47 22.74
CA GLU A 46 13.45 9.28 22.79
C GLU A 46 12.68 10.43 22.10
N GLU A 47 13.20 11.65 22.14
CA GLU A 47 12.64 12.85 21.50
C GLU A 47 12.47 12.70 19.97
N LEU A 48 13.20 11.77 19.36
CA LEU A 48 13.13 11.51 17.91
C LEU A 48 11.92 10.67 17.50
N PHE A 49 11.14 10.12 18.45
CA PHE A 49 9.97 9.30 18.18
C PHE A 49 9.00 9.97 17.19
N GLY A 50 8.63 11.22 17.45
CA GLY A 50 7.66 11.94 16.62
C GLY A 50 8.14 12.13 15.18
N LYS A 51 9.44 12.39 15.00
CA LYS A 51 10.04 12.51 13.66
C LYS A 51 10.08 11.15 12.95
N GLY A 52 10.39 10.08 13.68
CA GLY A 52 10.33 8.71 13.17
C GLY A 52 8.93 8.34 12.68
N LEU A 53 7.89 8.67 13.46
CA LEU A 53 6.49 8.41 13.10
C LEU A 53 6.07 9.13 11.82
N ILE A 54 6.42 10.41 11.68
CA ILE A 54 6.11 11.20 10.47
C ILE A 54 6.78 10.59 9.23
N LEU A 55 8.02 10.12 9.35
CA LEU A 55 8.73 9.49 8.23
C LEU A 55 8.09 8.17 7.82
N THR A 56 7.60 7.37 8.78
CA THR A 56 6.93 6.08 8.50
C THR A 56 5.58 6.24 7.80
N VAL A 57 4.90 7.37 7.99
CA VAL A 57 3.61 7.68 7.31
C VAL A 57 3.78 8.01 5.82
N ILE A 58 4.95 8.47 5.38
CA ILE A 58 5.16 8.88 3.98
C ILE A 58 4.91 7.71 2.99
N PRO A 59 5.46 6.50 3.20
CA PRO A 59 5.14 5.33 2.38
C PRO A 59 3.65 4.99 2.29
N GLU A 60 2.88 5.21 3.36
CA GLU A 60 1.47 4.80 3.43
C GLU A 60 0.61 5.50 2.36
N THR A 61 0.99 6.72 1.98
CA THR A 61 0.43 7.45 0.83
C THR A 61 0.50 6.65 -0.48
N LEU A 62 1.57 5.88 -0.70
CA LEU A 62 1.72 5.03 -1.90
C LEU A 62 0.68 3.90 -1.92
N VAL A 63 0.45 3.25 -0.78
CA VAL A 63 -0.57 2.19 -0.65
C VAL A 63 -1.95 2.76 -0.91
N ILE A 64 -2.25 3.93 -0.34
CA ILE A 64 -3.54 4.60 -0.54
C ILE A 64 -3.76 4.90 -2.03
N PHE A 65 -2.75 5.39 -2.76
CA PHE A 65 -2.87 5.57 -4.21
C PHE A 65 -3.10 4.26 -4.96
N GLY A 66 -2.39 3.18 -4.59
CA GLY A 66 -2.61 1.85 -5.18
C GLY A 66 -4.02 1.32 -4.92
N LEU A 67 -4.57 1.58 -3.73
CA LEU A 67 -5.93 1.22 -3.36
C LEU A 67 -6.96 2.02 -4.16
N VAL A 68 -6.77 3.33 -4.29
CA VAL A 68 -7.65 4.19 -5.11
C VAL A 68 -7.66 3.71 -6.56
N VAL A 69 -6.50 3.42 -7.14
CA VAL A 69 -6.41 2.89 -8.52
C VAL A 69 -7.15 1.55 -8.64
N ALA A 70 -6.99 0.63 -7.69
CA ALA A 70 -7.70 -0.64 -7.71
C ALA A 70 -9.23 -0.46 -7.63
N ILE A 71 -9.72 0.47 -6.80
CA ILE A 71 -11.14 0.81 -6.71
C ILE A 71 -11.63 1.40 -8.04
N LEU A 72 -10.85 2.28 -8.68
CA LEU A 72 -11.21 2.86 -9.98
C LEU A 72 -11.30 1.78 -11.08
N ILE A 73 -10.37 0.82 -11.09
CA ILE A 73 -10.40 -0.31 -12.05
C ILE A 73 -11.66 -1.15 -11.85
N LEU A 74 -12.05 -1.44 -10.60
CA LEU A 74 -13.25 -2.21 -10.30
C LEU A 74 -14.54 -1.42 -10.59
N GLY A 75 -14.56 -0.12 -10.28
CA GLY A 75 -15.69 0.76 -10.54
C GLY A 75 -15.93 1.07 -12.02
N LEU A 76 -14.90 0.95 -12.87
CA LEU A 76 -15.01 1.11 -14.32
C LEU A 76 -15.76 -0.05 -15.01
N VAL A 77 -15.92 -1.18 -14.33
CA VAL A 77 -16.54 -2.41 -14.88
C VAL A 77 -18.02 -2.56 -14.52
N GLY A 78 -18.60 -1.53 -13.90
CA GLY A 78 -20.05 -1.39 -13.68
C GLY A 78 -20.82 -1.00 -14.93
#